data_AF-A0A511JPB0-F1
#
_entry.id   AF-A0A511JPB0-F1
#
_cell.length_a   1.000
_cell.length_b   1.000
_cell.length_c   1.000
_cell.angle_alpha   90.00
_cell.angle_beta   90.00
_cell.angle_gamma   90.00
#
_symmetry.space_group_name_H-M   'P 1'
#
loop_
_entity.id
_entity.type
_entity.pdbx_description
1 polymer ?
#
loop_
_entity_poly.entity_id
_entity_poly.type
_entity_poly.pdbx_seq_one_letter_code
_entity_poly.pdbx_strand_id
1 'polypeptide(L)'
;MTGDDSRRIDRATTLALMRPAARVVWRVARFKHGPLNPPDRLPVYSLLAHHNAPYPRRCWSRFDVEGRTAYFGETPQTAYAEALGAYKRLPAPSADANFMGADEIDDVPEEDWAQWRADRRLWPVELPQGEFIDILAGRSIAVLEQKMGTRLTRYGVPESGLTTAHLLGEDRELTTAIADVLYGLELDGRAHPLGVTWESKRGWGRNYALWLRPNATIYPTEYPARLISAHDEDLQTVAKAYRLQIA
;
A
#
# COMPACT_ATOMS: atom_id res chain seq x y z
N MET A 1 17.60 -17.55 -5.44
CA MET A 1 16.41 -18.24 -5.97
C MET A 1 15.20 -17.42 -5.58
N THR A 2 14.70 -16.61 -6.51
CA THR A 2 13.41 -15.95 -6.35
C THR A 2 12.33 -17.03 -6.40
N GLY A 3 11.55 -17.19 -5.34
CA GLY A 3 10.35 -18.02 -5.41
C GLY A 3 9.47 -17.49 -6.52
N ASP A 4 8.91 -18.38 -7.34
CA ASP A 4 7.98 -17.98 -8.40
C ASP A 4 6.64 -17.66 -7.74
N ASP A 5 6.14 -16.43 -7.92
CA ASP A 5 4.82 -16.03 -7.43
C ASP A 5 3.77 -16.90 -8.13
N SER A 6 3.17 -17.85 -7.40
CA SER A 6 2.13 -18.69 -7.99
C SER A 6 0.84 -17.89 -8.08
N ARG A 7 0.51 -17.42 -9.28
CA ARG A 7 -0.81 -16.84 -9.59
C ARG A 7 -1.81 -17.95 -9.88
N ARG A 8 -3.01 -17.83 -9.32
CA ARG A 8 -4.17 -18.64 -9.69
C ARG A 8 -5.40 -17.78 -9.87
N ILE A 9 -6.44 -18.37 -10.42
CA ILE A 9 -7.76 -17.73 -10.56
C ILE A 9 -8.68 -18.32 -9.50
N ASP A 10 -9.39 -17.45 -8.78
CA ASP A 10 -10.47 -17.84 -7.90
C ASP A 10 -11.65 -18.43 -8.70
N ARG A 11 -12.20 -19.56 -8.28
CA ARG A 11 -13.23 -20.25 -9.08
C ARG A 11 -14.61 -19.59 -8.99
N ALA A 12 -14.89 -18.90 -7.88
CA ALA A 12 -16.19 -18.31 -7.63
C ALA A 12 -16.31 -16.88 -8.17
N THR A 13 -15.24 -16.10 -8.00
CA THR A 13 -15.21 -14.66 -8.30
C THR A 13 -14.40 -14.33 -9.54
N THR A 14 -13.57 -15.26 -10.05
CA THR A 14 -12.61 -15.05 -11.15
C THR A 14 -11.48 -14.05 -10.87
N LEU A 15 -11.34 -13.61 -9.62
CA LEU A 15 -10.23 -12.76 -9.17
C LEU A 15 -8.87 -13.43 -9.43
N ALA A 16 -7.87 -12.62 -9.76
CA ALA A 16 -6.49 -13.08 -9.78
C ALA A 16 -5.95 -13.09 -8.35
N LEU A 17 -5.56 -14.28 -7.89
CA LEU A 17 -5.01 -14.51 -6.56
C LEU A 17 -3.52 -14.79 -6.65
N MET A 18 -2.79 -14.30 -5.67
CA MET A 18 -1.36 -14.46 -5.55
C MET A 18 -1.01 -14.98 -4.16
N ARG A 19 -0.17 -16.02 -4.12
CA ARG A 19 0.56 -16.38 -2.93
C ARG A 19 1.91 -15.66 -2.97
N PRO A 20 2.27 -14.88 -1.94
CA PRO A 20 3.55 -14.20 -1.90
C PRO A 20 4.70 -15.20 -2.03
N ALA A 21 5.59 -15.02 -2.99
CA ALA A 21 6.85 -15.76 -3.06
C ALA A 21 7.73 -15.46 -1.84
N ALA A 22 7.80 -14.18 -1.46
CA ALA A 22 8.43 -13.74 -0.23
C ALA A 22 7.52 -14.05 0.96
N ARG A 23 7.93 -15.02 1.79
CA ARG A 23 7.26 -15.25 3.08
C ARG A 23 7.50 -14.13 4.08
N VAL A 24 8.67 -13.51 4.02
CA VAL A 24 9.03 -12.36 4.86
C VAL A 24 8.94 -11.08 4.03
N VAL A 25 8.13 -10.15 4.51
CA VAL A 25 7.93 -8.82 3.95
C VAL A 25 8.35 -7.74 4.94
N TRP A 26 8.46 -6.50 4.47
CA TRP A 26 9.15 -5.43 5.18
C TRP A 26 8.26 -4.21 5.35
N ARG A 27 8.26 -3.62 6.56
CA ARG A 27 7.55 -2.38 6.85
C ARG A 27 8.48 -1.37 7.51
N VAL A 28 8.51 -0.16 6.98
CA VAL A 28 9.09 0.99 7.68
C VAL A 28 7.97 1.66 8.47
N ALA A 29 8.10 1.73 9.79
CA ALA A 29 7.11 2.35 10.66
C ALA A 29 7.76 3.05 11.85
N ARG A 30 7.07 4.06 12.39
CA ARG A 30 7.49 4.68 13.66
C ARG A 30 7.45 3.62 14.77
N PHE A 31 8.42 3.65 15.67
CA PHE A 31 8.57 2.64 16.73
C PHE A 31 7.28 2.43 17.53
N LYS A 32 6.54 3.52 17.84
CA LYS A 32 5.26 3.48 18.58
C LYS A 32 4.14 2.66 17.92
N HIS A 33 4.23 2.39 16.62
CA HIS A 33 3.21 1.63 15.88
C HIS A 33 3.60 0.18 15.63
N GLY A 34 4.85 -0.21 15.87
CA GLY A 34 5.31 -1.57 15.56
C GLY A 34 5.03 -2.02 14.11
N PRO A 35 5.08 -3.33 13.85
CA PRO A 35 4.77 -3.90 12.54
C PRO A 35 3.27 -4.11 12.28
N LEU A 36 2.47 -4.39 13.32
CA LEU A 36 1.06 -4.80 13.22
C LEU A 36 0.07 -3.91 14.00
N ASN A 37 0.48 -2.72 14.44
CA ASN A 37 -0.42 -1.75 15.09
C ASN A 37 -0.58 -0.45 14.28
N PRO A 38 -1.06 -0.53 13.02
CA PRO A 38 -1.44 0.65 12.25
C PRO A 38 -2.66 1.36 12.89
N PRO A 39 -2.94 2.62 12.50
CA PRO A 39 -4.14 3.33 12.95
C PRO A 39 -5.41 2.53 12.68
N ASP A 40 -6.33 2.54 13.65
CA ASP A 40 -7.64 1.93 13.52
C ASP A 40 -8.59 2.86 12.75
N ARG A 41 -9.26 2.34 11.73
CA ARG A 41 -10.18 3.04 10.85
C ARG A 41 -11.59 2.77 11.32
N LEU A 42 -12.14 3.72 12.07
CA LEU A 42 -13.47 3.60 12.64
C LEU A 42 -14.54 3.98 11.62
N PRO A 43 -15.72 3.35 11.70
CA PRO A 43 -16.85 3.76 10.90
C PRO A 43 -17.32 5.17 11.28
N VAL A 44 -17.86 5.91 10.30
CA VAL A 44 -18.34 7.28 10.47
C VAL A 44 -19.45 7.39 11.54
N TYR A 45 -20.18 6.30 11.81
CA TYR A 45 -21.25 6.27 12.82
C TYR A 45 -20.77 6.01 14.26
N SER A 46 -19.47 5.78 14.51
CA SER A 46 -18.90 5.58 15.85
C SER A 46 -18.68 6.89 16.63
N LEU A 47 -19.61 7.85 16.48
CA LEU A 47 -19.52 9.20 17.04
C LEU A 47 -19.69 9.25 18.57
N LEU A 48 -20.05 8.14 19.21
CA LEU A 48 -20.38 8.10 20.64
C LEU A 48 -19.28 7.53 21.52
N ALA A 49 -18.19 6.97 20.96
CA ALA A 49 -17.22 6.22 21.76
C ALA A 49 -15.85 6.88 21.90
N HIS A 50 -15.37 7.66 20.92
CA HIS A 50 -13.96 8.08 20.88
C HIS A 50 -13.81 9.59 20.61
N HIS A 51 -12.96 10.26 21.41
CA HIS A 51 -12.68 11.70 21.33
C HIS A 51 -12.03 12.17 20.01
N ASN A 52 -11.81 11.27 19.04
CA ASN A 52 -11.34 11.58 17.70
C ASN A 52 -12.48 11.30 16.71
N ALA A 53 -13.02 12.35 16.10
CA ALA A 53 -13.97 12.21 14.99
C ALA A 53 -13.36 11.29 13.90
N PRO A 54 -14.13 10.36 13.32
CA PRO A 54 -13.62 9.47 12.29
C PRO A 54 -13.09 10.30 11.12
N TYR A 55 -11.81 10.12 10.80
CA TYR A 55 -11.20 10.80 9.66
C TYR A 55 -11.93 10.39 8.37
N PRO A 56 -12.28 11.34 7.50
CA PRO A 56 -12.88 11.01 6.22
C PRO A 56 -11.93 10.13 5.39
N ARG A 57 -12.49 9.28 4.53
CA ARG A 57 -11.72 8.32 3.69
C ARG A 57 -10.60 8.97 2.89
N ARG A 58 -10.76 10.25 2.49
CA ARG A 58 -9.70 11.03 1.84
C ARG A 58 -8.38 11.11 2.63
N CYS A 59 -8.42 10.94 3.95
CA CYS A 59 -7.26 10.95 4.84
C CYS A 59 -6.70 9.54 5.13
N TRP A 60 -7.30 8.49 4.55
CA TRP A 60 -6.84 7.12 4.72
C TRP A 60 -5.73 6.78 3.72
N SER A 61 -5.04 5.67 3.96
CA SER A 61 -4.09 5.11 3.02
C SER A 61 -4.81 4.34 1.91
N ARG A 62 -4.13 4.16 0.77
CA ARG A 62 -4.69 3.46 -0.39
C ARG A 62 -5.02 2.02 -0.02
N PHE A 63 -6.26 1.58 -0.21
CA PHE A 63 -6.75 0.25 0.16
C PHE A 63 -6.91 -0.02 1.67
N ASP A 64 -6.99 1.05 2.48
CA ASP A 64 -7.52 0.92 3.85
C ASP A 64 -8.98 0.44 3.81
N VAL A 65 -9.34 -0.33 4.83
CA VAL A 65 -10.71 -0.79 5.12
C VAL A 65 -11.05 -0.37 6.54
N GLU A 66 -12.32 -0.49 6.93
CA GLU A 66 -12.69 -0.37 8.34
C GLU A 66 -11.91 -1.39 9.19
N GLY A 67 -11.38 -0.94 10.33
CA GLY A 67 -10.40 -1.70 11.12
C GLY A 67 -8.96 -1.31 10.81
N ARG A 68 -8.06 -2.29 10.72
CA ARG A 68 -6.61 -2.05 10.60
C ARG A 68 -6.04 -2.64 9.32
N THR A 69 -5.27 -1.83 8.60
CA THR A 69 -4.51 -2.27 7.41
C THR A 69 -3.01 -2.03 7.62
N ALA A 70 -2.21 -3.07 7.44
CA ALA A 70 -0.76 -3.00 7.52
C ALA A 70 -0.14 -3.08 6.12
N TYR A 71 0.80 -2.18 5.83
CA TYR A 71 1.45 -2.07 4.52
C TYR A 71 2.86 -2.61 4.58
N PHE A 72 3.22 -3.38 3.55
CA PHE A 72 4.53 -4.01 3.44
C PHE A 72 5.07 -3.91 2.01
N GLY A 73 6.38 -3.77 1.89
CA GLY A 73 7.12 -4.02 0.67
C GLY A 73 7.70 -5.43 0.67
N GLU A 74 7.82 -6.04 -0.50
CA GLU A 74 8.43 -7.36 -0.70
C GLU A 74 9.89 -7.41 -0.23
N THR A 75 10.61 -6.32 -0.42
CA THR A 75 12.01 -6.17 -0.02
C THR A 75 12.20 -4.95 0.89
N PRO A 76 13.32 -4.85 1.63
CA PRO A 76 13.65 -3.63 2.35
C PRO A 76 13.69 -2.40 1.43
N GLN A 77 14.24 -2.54 0.21
CA GLN A 77 14.28 -1.47 -0.78
C GLN A 77 12.87 -1.01 -1.15
N THR A 78 11.93 -1.94 -1.37
CA THR A 78 10.53 -1.59 -1.66
C THR A 78 9.89 -0.84 -0.48
N ALA A 79 10.12 -1.30 0.75
CA ALA A 79 9.60 -0.64 1.94
C ALA A 79 10.17 0.77 2.15
N TYR A 80 11.48 0.96 1.92
CA TYR A 80 12.11 2.28 1.96
C TYR A 80 11.59 3.18 0.83
N ALA A 81 11.39 2.66 -0.38
CA ALA A 81 10.87 3.42 -1.51
C ALA A 81 9.47 3.99 -1.25
N GLU A 82 8.57 3.21 -0.65
CA GLU A 82 7.25 3.74 -0.26
C GLU A 82 7.37 4.76 0.88
N ALA A 83 8.23 4.52 1.88
CA ALA A 83 8.39 5.42 3.02
C ALA A 83 9.05 6.76 2.66
N LEU A 84 10.01 6.76 1.73
CA LEU A 84 10.69 7.95 1.22
C LEU A 84 9.92 8.61 0.07
N GLY A 85 8.80 8.03 -0.36
CA GLY A 85 8.17 8.40 -1.60
C GLY A 85 7.71 9.86 -1.66
N ALA A 86 7.23 10.39 -0.55
CA ALA A 86 6.78 11.78 -0.42
C ALA A 86 7.93 12.80 -0.52
N TYR A 87 9.17 12.38 -0.28
CA TYR A 87 10.35 13.24 -0.28
C TYR A 87 11.12 13.19 -1.59
N LYS A 88 10.67 12.40 -2.57
CA LYS A 88 11.37 12.25 -3.85
C LYS A 88 11.52 13.61 -4.53
N ARG A 89 12.76 14.03 -4.76
CA ARG A 89 13.07 15.27 -5.49
C ARG A 89 13.03 15.01 -6.99
N LEU A 90 12.23 15.80 -7.70
CA LEU A 90 12.19 15.79 -9.16
C LEU A 90 13.35 16.64 -9.71
N PRO A 91 13.87 16.34 -10.92
CA PRO A 91 14.77 17.27 -11.60
C PRO A 91 14.06 18.61 -11.83
N ALA A 92 14.86 19.69 -11.90
CA ALA A 92 14.38 20.94 -12.46
C ALA A 92 13.76 20.66 -13.84
N PRO A 93 12.60 21.26 -14.16
CA PRO A 93 11.97 21.07 -15.45
C PRO A 93 12.93 21.43 -16.59
N SER A 94 12.90 20.64 -17.66
CA SER A 94 13.69 20.92 -18.87
C SER A 94 13.21 22.22 -19.53
N ALA A 95 14.02 22.78 -20.44
CA ALA A 95 13.61 23.95 -21.23
C ALA A 95 12.28 23.70 -21.99
N ASP A 96 12.07 22.48 -22.50
CA ASP A 96 10.83 22.09 -23.16
C ASP A 96 9.65 22.00 -22.18
N ALA A 97 9.87 21.51 -20.95
CA ALA A 97 8.84 21.49 -19.91
C ALA A 97 8.46 22.91 -19.47
N ASN A 98 9.44 23.80 -19.33
CA ASN A 98 9.22 25.22 -19.03
C ASN A 98 8.47 25.93 -20.17
N PHE A 99 8.83 25.63 -21.43
CA PHE A 99 8.15 26.16 -22.60
C PHE A 99 6.68 25.73 -22.65
N MET A 100 6.37 24.52 -22.18
CA MET A 100 5.00 23.98 -22.07
C MET A 100 4.26 24.42 -20.78
N GLY A 101 4.85 25.33 -19.99
CA GLY A 101 4.21 25.90 -18.80
C GLY A 101 4.19 24.96 -17.59
N ALA A 102 5.15 24.03 -17.46
CA ALA A 102 5.32 23.29 -16.23
C ALA A 102 5.75 24.24 -15.11
N ASP A 103 4.94 24.36 -14.06
CA ASP A 103 5.27 25.15 -12.87
C ASP A 103 6.52 24.60 -12.16
N GLU A 104 7.21 25.50 -11.46
CA GLU A 104 8.28 25.14 -10.53
C GLU A 104 7.72 24.16 -9.48
N ILE A 105 8.40 23.03 -9.31
CA ILE A 105 7.95 21.98 -8.39
C ILE A 105 8.01 22.51 -6.96
N ASP A 106 6.92 22.34 -6.21
CA ASP A 106 6.81 22.69 -4.78
C ASP A 106 8.07 22.26 -3.98
N ASP A 107 8.48 23.11 -3.05
CA ASP A 107 9.56 22.83 -2.10
C ASP A 107 9.29 21.51 -1.37
N VAL A 108 10.10 20.49 -1.70
CA VAL A 108 10.11 19.24 -0.94
C VAL A 108 10.62 19.56 0.46
N PRO A 109 9.87 19.26 1.54
CA PRO A 109 10.27 19.61 2.89
C PRO A 109 11.68 19.11 3.21
N GLU A 110 12.52 19.99 3.77
CA GLU A 110 13.74 19.54 4.43
C GLU A 110 13.35 18.68 5.64
N GLU A 111 13.87 17.46 5.69
CA GLU A 111 13.61 16.50 6.75
C GLU A 111 14.91 16.26 7.51
N ASP A 112 14.83 16.19 8.84
CA ASP A 112 15.95 15.74 9.66
C ASP A 112 16.06 14.22 9.53
N TRP A 113 16.95 13.76 8.67
CA TRP A 113 17.13 12.35 8.38
C TRP A 113 17.67 11.55 9.58
N ALA A 114 18.39 12.20 10.51
CA ALA A 114 18.83 11.55 11.74
C ALA A 114 17.62 11.27 12.63
N GLN A 115 16.75 12.26 12.82
CA GLN A 115 15.50 12.09 13.57
C GLN A 115 14.54 11.11 12.87
N TRP A 116 14.41 11.20 11.55
CA TRP A 116 13.54 10.30 10.78
C TRP A 116 13.92 8.83 10.99
N ARG A 117 15.22 8.53 10.98
CA ARG A 117 15.79 7.20 11.26
C ARG A 117 15.63 6.80 12.72
N ALA A 118 15.87 7.73 13.67
CA ALA A 118 15.72 7.47 15.10
C ALA A 118 14.28 7.07 15.48
N ASP A 119 13.29 7.72 14.86
CA ASP A 119 11.87 7.51 15.11
C ASP A 119 11.32 6.21 14.53
N ARG A 120 12.01 5.61 13.55
CA ARG A 120 11.50 4.51 12.74
C ARG A 120 12.35 3.26 12.87
N ARG A 121 11.74 2.13 12.54
CA ARG A 121 12.40 0.83 12.43
C ARG A 121 11.99 0.18 11.13
N LEU A 122 12.86 -0.69 10.64
CA LEU A 122 12.56 -1.61 9.55
C LEU A 122 12.12 -2.93 10.19
N TRP A 123 10.87 -3.30 9.97
CA TRP A 123 10.26 -4.49 10.57
C TRP A 123 10.16 -5.62 9.54
N PRO A 124 10.84 -6.76 9.78
CA PRO A 124 10.56 -7.99 9.05
C PRO A 124 9.31 -8.66 9.63
N VAL A 125 8.42 -9.11 8.74
CA VAL A 125 7.18 -9.80 9.12
C VAL A 125 6.98 -11.00 8.21
N GLU A 126 6.78 -12.18 8.79
CA GLU A 126 6.31 -13.34 8.04
C GLU A 126 4.82 -13.23 7.79
N LEU A 127 4.40 -13.27 6.52
CA LEU A 127 2.99 -13.25 6.16
C LEU A 127 2.32 -14.57 6.57
N PRO A 128 1.05 -14.53 7.02
CA PRO A 128 0.28 -15.73 7.29
C PRO A 128 0.05 -16.53 6.02
N GLN A 129 -0.25 -17.82 6.16
CA GLN A 129 -0.71 -18.62 5.02
C GLN A 129 -2.04 -18.07 4.49
N GLY A 130 -2.11 -17.84 3.19
CA GLY A 130 -3.29 -17.33 2.53
C GLY A 130 -2.94 -16.66 1.20
N GLU A 131 -3.93 -15.96 0.64
CA GLU A 131 -3.84 -15.39 -0.70
C GLU A 131 -4.20 -13.91 -0.69
N PHE A 132 -3.44 -13.14 -1.45
CA PHE A 132 -3.72 -11.74 -1.75
C PHE A 132 -4.39 -11.65 -3.12
N ILE A 133 -5.22 -10.63 -3.31
CA ILE A 133 -5.77 -10.31 -4.62
C ILE A 133 -4.73 -9.45 -5.37
N ASP A 134 -4.28 -9.91 -6.54
CA ASP A 134 -3.50 -9.06 -7.45
C ASP A 134 -4.44 -8.03 -8.07
N ILE A 135 -4.43 -6.82 -7.50
CA ILE A 135 -5.40 -5.78 -7.82
C ILE A 135 -5.20 -5.20 -9.23
N LEU A 136 -3.99 -5.32 -9.77
CA LEU A 136 -3.65 -4.78 -11.09
C LEU A 136 -3.93 -5.76 -12.24
N ALA A 137 -4.26 -7.01 -11.93
CA ALA A 137 -4.61 -7.99 -12.95
C ALA A 137 -5.90 -7.59 -13.67
N GLY A 138 -5.92 -7.70 -15.00
CA GLY A 138 -7.09 -7.33 -15.81
C GLY A 138 -8.37 -8.07 -15.40
N ARG A 139 -8.26 -9.32 -14.93
CA ARG A 139 -9.40 -10.06 -14.37
C ARG A 139 -9.93 -9.46 -13.08
N SER A 140 -9.05 -9.04 -12.16
CA SER A 140 -9.45 -8.37 -10.93
C SER A 140 -10.14 -7.03 -11.23
N ILE A 141 -9.63 -6.28 -12.21
CA ILE A 141 -10.25 -5.04 -12.70
C ILE A 141 -11.65 -5.31 -13.23
N ALA A 142 -11.82 -6.30 -14.12
CA ALA A 142 -13.14 -6.66 -14.66
C ALA A 142 -14.15 -7.07 -13.58
N VAL A 143 -13.71 -7.81 -12.55
CA VAL A 143 -14.55 -8.17 -11.40
C VAL A 143 -14.97 -6.93 -10.61
N LEU A 144 -14.05 -5.97 -10.40
CA LEU A 144 -14.36 -4.71 -9.73
C LEU A 144 -15.37 -3.87 -10.50
N GLU A 145 -15.21 -3.78 -11.82
CA GLU A 145 -16.17 -3.09 -12.69
C GLU A 145 -17.57 -3.68 -12.57
N GLN A 146 -17.68 -5.01 -12.59
CA GLN A 146 -18.96 -5.69 -12.39
C GLN A 146 -19.54 -5.45 -11.00
N LYS A 147 -18.73 -5.54 -9.94
CA LYS A 147 -19.18 -5.41 -8.54
C LYS A 147 -19.57 -3.98 -8.18
N MET A 148 -18.85 -2.99 -8.70
CA MET A 148 -19.10 -1.59 -8.38
C MET A 148 -20.09 -0.94 -9.35
N GLY A 149 -20.14 -1.38 -10.60
CA GLY A 149 -21.07 -0.88 -11.63
C GLY A 149 -21.07 0.64 -11.71
N THR A 150 -22.27 1.23 -11.72
CA THR A 150 -22.47 2.69 -11.81
C THR A 150 -21.95 3.46 -10.59
N ARG A 151 -21.50 2.80 -9.51
CA ARG A 151 -20.83 3.50 -8.41
C ARG A 151 -19.48 4.08 -8.85
N LEU A 152 -18.83 3.49 -9.85
CA LEU A 152 -17.52 3.94 -10.35
C LEU A 152 -17.57 5.38 -10.89
N THR A 153 -18.67 5.76 -11.57
CA THR A 153 -18.81 7.13 -12.11
C THR A 153 -18.91 8.19 -11.01
N ARG A 154 -19.40 7.82 -9.81
CA ARG A 154 -19.41 8.72 -8.65
C ARG A 154 -18.01 9.06 -8.12
N TYR A 155 -17.03 8.21 -8.44
CA TYR A 155 -15.63 8.42 -8.13
C TYR A 155 -14.85 8.98 -9.34
N GLY A 156 -15.54 9.52 -10.35
CA GLY A 156 -14.91 10.10 -11.53
C GLY A 156 -14.26 9.08 -12.48
N VAL A 157 -14.52 7.79 -12.32
CA VAL A 157 -14.08 6.77 -13.29
C VAL A 157 -14.93 6.91 -14.55
N PRO A 158 -14.31 7.06 -15.74
CA PRO A 158 -15.04 7.23 -16.99
C PRO A 158 -15.81 5.97 -17.39
N GLU A 159 -16.76 6.12 -18.32
CA GLU A 159 -17.51 4.99 -18.89
C GLU A 159 -16.62 3.96 -19.60
N SER A 160 -15.41 4.36 -20.01
CA SER A 160 -14.41 3.45 -20.56
C SER A 160 -13.80 2.48 -19.55
N GLY A 161 -14.12 2.64 -18.25
CA GLY A 161 -13.84 1.65 -17.23
C GLY A 161 -12.69 2.00 -16.28
N LEU A 162 -12.51 1.11 -15.32
CA LEU A 162 -11.45 1.16 -14.32
C LEU A 162 -10.13 0.74 -14.94
N THR A 163 -9.04 1.41 -14.54
CA THR A 163 -7.70 1.12 -15.04
C THR A 163 -6.70 1.09 -13.89
N THR A 164 -5.51 0.56 -14.14
CA THR A 164 -4.40 0.57 -13.16
C THR A 164 -4.03 1.99 -12.71
N ALA A 165 -4.23 3.00 -13.57
CA ALA A 165 -3.99 4.41 -13.21
C ALA A 165 -4.92 4.88 -12.08
N HIS A 166 -6.19 4.43 -12.07
CA HIS A 166 -7.12 4.71 -10.99
C HIS A 166 -6.70 4.00 -9.70
N LEU A 167 -6.33 2.71 -9.80
CA LEU A 167 -5.91 1.88 -8.67
C LEU A 167 -4.63 2.38 -8.01
N LEU A 168 -3.68 2.90 -8.79
CA LEU A 168 -2.42 3.50 -8.32
C LEU A 168 -2.49 5.03 -8.21
N GLY A 169 -3.68 5.59 -8.36
CA GLY A 169 -3.96 7.02 -8.32
C GLY A 169 -4.00 7.55 -6.90
N GLU A 170 -4.25 8.86 -6.79
CA GLU A 170 -4.29 9.54 -5.50
C GLU A 170 -5.68 9.60 -4.84
N ASP A 171 -6.73 9.16 -5.55
CA ASP A 171 -8.09 9.12 -5.01
C ASP A 171 -8.25 8.03 -3.93
N ARG A 172 -8.23 8.47 -2.67
CA ARG A 172 -8.42 7.60 -1.51
C ARG A 172 -9.87 7.18 -1.31
N GLU A 173 -10.84 7.96 -1.78
CA GLU A 173 -12.25 7.58 -1.68
C GLU A 173 -12.54 6.39 -2.60
N LEU A 174 -12.06 6.45 -3.84
CA LEU A 174 -12.13 5.32 -4.79
C LEU A 174 -11.40 4.08 -4.27
N THR A 175 -10.13 4.23 -3.91
CA THR A 175 -9.27 3.08 -3.58
C THR A 175 -9.68 2.38 -2.27
N THR A 176 -10.20 3.12 -1.28
CA THR A 176 -10.78 2.51 -0.07
C THR A 176 -12.15 1.88 -0.34
N ALA A 177 -12.98 2.48 -1.21
CA ALA A 177 -14.26 1.86 -1.61
C ALA A 177 -14.05 0.54 -2.36
N ILE A 178 -13.02 0.46 -3.21
CA ILE A 178 -12.59 -0.78 -3.86
C ILE A 178 -12.15 -1.81 -2.81
N ALA A 179 -11.33 -1.39 -1.85
CA ALA A 179 -10.85 -2.31 -0.81
C ALA A 179 -11.98 -2.89 0.03
N ASP A 180 -13.01 -2.10 0.38
CA ASP A 180 -14.17 -2.65 1.11
C ASP A 180 -14.93 -3.70 0.32
N VAL A 181 -15.13 -3.47 -0.99
CA VAL A 181 -15.80 -4.45 -1.86
C VAL A 181 -15.04 -5.77 -1.80
N LEU A 182 -13.71 -5.72 -1.90
CA LEU A 182 -12.86 -6.91 -1.89
C LEU A 182 -12.72 -7.54 -0.50
N TYR A 183 -12.72 -6.73 0.55
CA TYR A 183 -12.67 -7.17 1.95
C TYR A 183 -13.90 -8.02 2.32
N GLY A 184 -15.05 -7.74 1.74
CA GLY A 184 -16.27 -8.53 1.93
C GLY A 184 -16.33 -9.84 1.13
N LEU A 185 -15.37 -10.13 0.24
CA LEU A 185 -15.43 -11.32 -0.60
C LEU A 185 -14.90 -12.57 0.11
N GLU A 186 -15.44 -13.72 -0.30
CA GLU A 186 -14.92 -15.04 0.01
C GLU A 186 -14.30 -15.66 -1.24
N LEU A 187 -13.07 -16.14 -1.09
CA LEU A 187 -12.32 -16.92 -2.07
C LEU A 187 -12.78 -18.37 -2.03
N ASP A 188 -13.12 -18.91 -3.19
CA ASP A 188 -13.68 -20.24 -3.41
C ASP A 188 -14.85 -20.60 -2.45
N GLY A 189 -15.54 -19.59 -1.90
CA GLY A 189 -16.62 -19.72 -0.92
C GLY A 189 -16.19 -20.25 0.45
N ARG A 190 -14.92 -20.08 0.85
CA ARG A 190 -14.37 -20.68 2.08
C ARG A 190 -13.49 -19.80 2.92
N ALA A 191 -12.72 -18.90 2.32
CA ALA A 191 -11.73 -18.10 3.03
C ALA A 191 -11.76 -16.65 2.54
N HIS A 192 -11.52 -15.70 3.43
CA HIS A 192 -11.33 -14.32 3.00
C HIS A 192 -9.92 -14.10 2.44
N PRO A 193 -9.75 -13.18 1.47
CA PRO A 193 -8.42 -12.73 1.09
C PRO A 193 -7.70 -12.11 2.29
N LEU A 194 -6.38 -12.31 2.36
CA LEU A 194 -5.51 -11.63 3.32
C LEU A 194 -5.51 -10.12 3.09
N GLY A 195 -5.67 -9.71 1.83
CA GLY A 195 -5.60 -8.33 1.40
C GLY A 195 -5.41 -8.19 -0.10
N VAL A 196 -4.79 -7.08 -0.51
CA VAL A 196 -4.43 -6.83 -1.91
C VAL A 196 -2.91 -6.68 -2.08
N THR A 197 -2.43 -7.01 -3.26
CA THR A 197 -1.04 -6.81 -3.69
C THR A 197 -0.96 -6.12 -5.04
N TRP A 198 0.08 -5.32 -5.24
CA TRP A 198 0.34 -4.59 -6.48
C TRP A 198 1.83 -4.39 -6.69
N GLU A 199 2.25 -4.27 -7.94
CA GLU A 199 3.58 -3.75 -8.27
C GLU A 199 3.67 -2.26 -7.92
N SER A 200 4.76 -1.83 -7.26
CA SER A 200 4.96 -0.44 -6.92
C SER A 200 4.88 0.44 -8.17
N LYS A 201 4.11 1.54 -8.07
CA LYS A 201 4.03 2.60 -9.10
C LYS A 201 5.41 3.14 -9.49
N ARG A 202 6.39 2.97 -8.60
CA ARG A 202 7.76 3.48 -8.74
C ARG A 202 8.78 2.41 -9.16
N GLY A 203 8.32 1.18 -9.43
CA GLY A 203 9.16 0.09 -9.96
C GLY A 203 10.10 -0.56 -8.94
N TRP A 204 9.89 -0.38 -7.64
CA TRP A 204 10.76 -0.94 -6.58
C TRP A 204 10.38 -2.37 -6.16
N GLY A 205 9.47 -3.03 -6.87
CA GLY A 205 8.95 -4.35 -6.53
C GLY A 205 7.54 -4.31 -5.95
N ARG A 206 7.13 -5.41 -5.32
CA ARG A 206 5.75 -5.66 -4.93
C ARG A 206 5.40 -5.10 -3.55
N ASN A 207 4.19 -4.56 -3.45
CA ASN A 207 3.60 -4.08 -2.21
C ASN A 207 2.42 -4.95 -1.78
N TYR A 208 2.14 -4.93 -0.49
CA TYR A 208 1.03 -5.64 0.14
C TYR A 208 0.28 -4.70 1.08
N ALA A 209 -1.05 -4.72 1.01
CA ALA A 209 -1.92 -4.20 2.04
C ALA A 209 -2.60 -5.39 2.71
N LEU A 210 -2.17 -5.73 3.92
CA LEU A 210 -2.71 -6.80 4.74
C LEU A 210 -3.84 -6.25 5.61
N TRP A 211 -5.04 -6.83 5.49
CA TRP A 211 -6.17 -6.47 6.33
C TRP A 211 -6.17 -7.30 7.62
N LEU A 212 -5.95 -6.63 8.76
CA LEU A 212 -5.89 -7.25 10.08
C LEU A 212 -7.31 -7.44 10.62
N ARG A 213 -7.92 -8.57 10.25
CA ARG A 213 -9.29 -8.90 10.69
C ARG A 213 -9.31 -9.19 12.19
N PRO A 214 -10.28 -8.66 12.96
CA PRO A 214 -10.39 -8.91 14.40
C PRO A 214 -10.48 -10.40 14.75
N ASN A 215 -11.15 -11.18 13.91
CA ASN A 215 -11.40 -12.61 14.11
C ASN A 215 -10.51 -13.51 13.24
N ALA A 216 -9.35 -13.02 12.81
CA ALA A 216 -8.41 -13.83 12.05
C ALA A 216 -7.94 -15.03 12.90
N THR A 217 -7.90 -16.23 12.29
CA THR A 217 -7.35 -17.43 12.94
C THR A 217 -5.87 -17.63 12.63
N ILE A 218 -5.32 -16.85 11.69
CA ILE A 218 -3.92 -16.90 11.26
C ILE A 218 -3.39 -15.47 11.31
N TYR A 219 -2.30 -15.28 12.04
CA TYR A 219 -1.65 -13.98 12.22
C TYR A 219 -0.25 -13.96 11.62
N PRO A 220 0.23 -12.80 11.16
CA PRO A 220 1.62 -12.65 10.76
C PRO A 220 2.58 -12.90 11.93
N THR A 221 3.76 -13.44 11.65
CA THR A 221 4.81 -13.61 12.66
C THR A 221 5.76 -12.41 12.62
N GLU A 222 5.95 -11.76 13.75
CA GLU A 222 6.84 -10.61 13.87
C GLU A 222 8.28 -11.06 14.15
N TYR A 223 9.24 -10.47 13.44
CA TYR A 223 10.65 -10.61 13.77
C TYR A 223 11.19 -9.34 14.44
N PRO A 224 12.32 -9.42 15.17
CA PRO A 224 12.93 -8.25 15.79
C PRO A 224 13.15 -7.10 14.80
N ALA A 225 12.75 -5.90 15.20
CA ALA A 225 12.97 -4.69 14.41
C ALA A 225 14.46 -4.44 14.16
N ARG A 226 14.78 -4.00 12.94
CA ARG A 226 16.10 -3.49 12.59
C ARG A 226 16.16 -1.98 12.81
N LEU A 227 17.25 -1.52 13.39
CA LEU A 227 17.61 -0.11 13.39
C LEU A 227 17.88 0.33 11.95
N ILE A 228 17.38 1.52 11.59
CA ILE A 228 17.66 2.11 10.28
C ILE A 228 18.97 2.89 10.40
N SER A 229 20.05 2.29 9.89
CA SER A 229 21.38 2.90 9.88
C SER A 229 21.53 3.93 8.76
N ALA A 230 22.41 4.92 8.95
CA ALA A 230 22.84 5.80 7.85
C ALA A 230 23.52 4.99 6.73
N HIS A 231 24.11 3.84 7.07
CA HIS A 231 24.87 2.99 6.14
C HIS A 231 24.07 1.77 5.67
N ASP A 232 22.75 1.74 5.88
CA ASP A 232 21.90 0.70 5.31
C ASP A 232 21.91 0.80 3.78
N GLU A 233 22.41 -0.24 3.11
CA GLU A 233 22.62 -0.27 1.65
C GLU A 233 21.30 -0.10 0.87
N ASP A 234 20.21 -0.69 1.38
CA ASP A 234 18.90 -0.64 0.77
C ASP A 234 18.31 0.76 0.85
N LEU A 235 18.47 1.39 2.01
CA LEU A 235 18.10 2.79 2.24
C LEU A 235 18.91 3.73 1.32
N GLN A 236 20.24 3.57 1.28
CA GLN A 236 21.13 4.39 0.45
C GLN A 236 20.81 4.26 -1.04
N THR A 237 20.50 3.05 -1.49
CA THR A 237 20.10 2.80 -2.88
C THR A 237 18.85 3.59 -3.26
N VAL A 238 17.80 3.53 -2.43
CA VAL A 238 16.55 4.27 -2.66
C VAL A 238 16.77 5.77 -2.56
N ALA A 239 17.48 6.23 -1.53
CA ALA A 239 17.72 7.66 -1.30
C ALA A 239 18.50 8.29 -2.45
N LYS A 240 19.54 7.61 -2.95
CA LYS A 240 20.28 8.05 -4.14
C LYS A 240 19.37 8.17 -5.36
N ALA A 241 18.51 7.18 -5.60
CA ALA A 241 17.57 7.21 -6.71
C ALA A 241 16.51 8.32 -6.57
N TYR A 242 16.18 8.72 -5.33
CA TYR A 242 15.25 9.82 -5.02
C TYR A 242 15.93 11.17 -4.83
N ARG A 243 17.27 11.21 -5.00
CA ARG A 243 18.11 12.41 -4.85
C ARG A 243 18.01 13.02 -3.44
N LEU A 244 17.99 12.17 -2.43
CA LEU A 244 17.93 12.54 -1.02
C LEU A 244 19.32 12.44 -0.38
N GLN A 245 19.66 13.41 0.46
CA GLN A 245 20.88 13.41 1.27
C GLN A 245 20.55 12.94 2.68
N ILE A 246 20.55 11.62 2.88
CA ILE A 246 20.08 10.98 4.13
C ILE A 246 21.19 10.64 5.13
N ALA A 247 22.45 10.90 4.74
CA ALA A 247 23.65 10.63 5.54
C ALA A 247 23.74 11.59 6.72
#